data_AF-I9FGM6-F1
#
_entry.id   AF-I9FGM6-F1
#
_cell.length_a   1.000
_cell.length_b   1.000
_cell.length_c   1.000
_cell.angle_alpha   90.00
_cell.angle_beta   90.00
_cell.angle_gamma   90.00
#
_symmetry.space_group_name_H-M   'P 1'
#
loop_
_entity.id
_entity.type
_entity.pdbx_description
1 polymer ?
#
loop_
_entity_poly.entity_id
_entity_poly.type
_entity_poly.pdbx_seq_one_letter_code
_entity_poly.pdbx_strand_id
1 'polypeptide(L)'
;MRNLNNSFLSIFPDFVKRFNELLPEEERIIPKQDERLTTELRIFALIRLGITDSAKIAGFLRYSITTIYTYRSKLKNRSLCRDNFEEEVMKIGSFAG
;
A
#
# COMPACT_ATOMS: atom_id res chain seq x y z
N MET A 1 -4.03 -16.57 -9.36
CA MET A 1 -3.57 -15.17 -9.43
C MET A 1 -2.21 -15.04 -8.78
N ARG A 2 -1.17 -15.49 -9.46
CA ARG A 2 0.22 -15.15 -9.11
C ARG A 2 0.60 -13.99 -10.04
N ASN A 3 1.41 -13.04 -9.58
CA ASN A 3 2.11 -12.01 -10.37
C ASN A 3 1.67 -10.54 -10.22
N LEU A 4 0.61 -10.17 -9.51
CA LEU A 4 0.30 -8.73 -9.34
C LEU A 4 1.40 -7.99 -8.57
N ASN A 5 1.98 -8.64 -7.55
CA ASN A 5 3.12 -8.09 -6.81
C ASN A 5 4.35 -7.87 -7.71
N ASN A 6 4.67 -8.82 -8.59
CA ASN A 6 5.84 -8.72 -9.48
C ASN A 6 5.62 -7.68 -10.58
N SER A 7 4.44 -7.66 -11.18
CA SER A 7 4.12 -6.68 -12.22
C SER A 7 4.03 -5.27 -11.65
N PHE A 8 3.43 -5.09 -10.47
CA PHE A 8 3.35 -3.78 -9.81
C PHE A 8 4.74 -3.26 -9.42
N LEU A 9 5.58 -4.08 -8.79
CA LEU A 9 6.94 -3.68 -8.43
C LEU A 9 7.85 -3.50 -9.65
N SER A 10 7.56 -4.14 -10.77
CA SER A 10 8.27 -3.87 -12.02
C SER A 10 7.96 -2.47 -12.57
N ILE A 11 6.78 -1.92 -12.26
CA ILE A 11 6.37 -0.57 -12.67
C ILE A 11 6.80 0.46 -11.61
N PHE A 12 6.67 0.11 -10.34
CA PHE A 12 6.97 0.95 -9.18
C PHE A 12 7.98 0.25 -8.26
N PRO A 13 9.26 0.11 -8.66
CA PRO A 13 10.28 -0.58 -7.86
C PRO A 13 10.54 0.10 -6.52
N ASP A 14 10.44 1.44 -6.48
CA ASP A 14 10.62 2.23 -5.26
C ASP A 14 9.34 2.36 -4.41
N PHE A 15 8.23 1.70 -4.79
CA PHE A 15 6.96 1.87 -4.05
C PHE A 15 7.12 1.54 -2.57
N VAL A 16 7.70 0.38 -2.24
CA VAL A 16 7.89 -0.06 -0.85
C VAL A 16 8.80 0.89 -0.10
N LYS A 17 9.86 1.37 -0.76
CA LYS A 17 10.81 2.32 -0.17
C LYS A 17 10.12 3.64 0.16
N ARG A 18 9.46 4.27 -0.81
CA ARG A 18 8.73 5.53 -0.64
C ARG A 18 7.58 5.39 0.36
N PHE A 19 6.88 4.26 0.35
CA PHE A 19 5.83 3.98 1.32
C PHE A 19 6.38 3.92 2.75
N ASN A 20 7.53 3.28 2.92
CA ASN A 20 8.23 3.23 4.20
C ASN A 20 8.82 4.59 4.63
N GLU A 21 8.99 5.55 3.72
CA GLU A 21 9.34 6.94 4.09
C GLU A 21 8.17 7.69 4.73
N LEU A 22 6.93 7.28 4.46
CA LEU A 22 5.72 7.83 5.10
C LEU A 22 5.47 7.29 6.51
N LEU A 23 6.20 6.25 6.91
CA LEU A 23 6.11 5.60 8.20
C LEU A 23 7.36 5.91 9.02
N PRO A 24 7.24 6.03 10.36
CA PRO A 24 8.40 6.12 11.22
C PRO A 24 9.23 4.84 11.13
N GLU A 25 10.53 4.93 11.41
CA GLU A 25 11.49 3.85 11.19
C GLU A 25 11.10 2.54 11.89
N GLU A 26 10.51 2.64 13.08
CA GLU A 26 9.97 1.56 13.90
C GLU A 26 8.75 0.84 13.29
N GLU A 27 7.98 1.52 12.44
CA GLU A 27 6.75 1.00 11.83
C GLU A 27 6.93 0.68 10.33
N ARG A 28 8.17 0.79 9.81
CA ARG A 28 8.47 0.43 8.42
C ARG A 28 8.11 -1.02 8.14
N ILE A 29 7.44 -1.23 7.02
CA ILE A 29 7.03 -2.56 6.58
C ILE A 29 8.18 -3.19 5.80
N ILE A 30 8.77 -4.23 6.36
CA ILE A 30 9.82 -5.00 5.69
C ILE A 30 9.19 -6.28 5.12
N PRO A 31 9.00 -6.37 3.79
CA PRO A 31 8.55 -7.61 3.18
C PRO A 31 9.54 -8.74 3.49
N LYS A 32 9.03 -9.92 3.86
CA LYS A 32 9.87 -11.12 3.99
C LYS A 32 10.46 -11.47 2.61
N GLN A 33 11.65 -12.06 2.56
CA GLN A 33 12.37 -12.34 1.29
C GLN A 33 11.52 -13.06 0.23
N ASP A 34 10.59 -13.91 0.64
CA ASP A 34 9.70 -14.65 -0.26
C ASP A 34 8.43 -13.86 -0.67
N GLU A 35 8.04 -12.86 0.12
CA GLU A 35 6.79 -12.13 -0.05
C GLU A 35 7.03 -10.67 -0.43
N ARG A 36 7.02 -10.39 -1.73
CA ARG A 36 7.37 -9.06 -2.27
C ARG A 36 6.49 -7.90 -1.81
N LEU A 37 5.22 -8.16 -1.49
CA LEU A 37 4.29 -7.17 -0.91
C LEU A 37 3.48 -7.86 0.19
N THR A 38 3.48 -7.27 1.39
CA THR A 38 2.60 -7.67 2.49
C THR A 38 1.14 -7.30 2.18
N THR A 39 0.18 -7.82 2.95
CA THR A 39 -1.24 -7.48 2.82
C THR A 39 -1.48 -5.97 2.84
N GLU A 40 -0.83 -5.27 3.77
CA GLU A 40 -0.88 -3.81 3.88
C GLU A 40 -0.41 -3.14 2.58
N LEU A 41 0.77 -3.52 2.08
CA LEU A 41 1.30 -2.95 0.83
C LEU A 41 0.39 -3.24 -0.38
N ARG A 42 -0.29 -4.39 -0.43
CA ARG A 42 -1.23 -4.72 -1.51
C ARG A 42 -2.49 -3.85 -1.49
N ILE A 43 -3.01 -3.53 -0.31
CA ILE A 43 -4.13 -2.59 -0.16
C ILE A 43 -3.75 -1.24 -0.76
N PHE A 44 -2.59 -0.72 -0.38
CA PHE A 44 -2.11 0.58 -0.84
C PHE A 44 -1.63 0.58 -2.29
N ALA A 45 -1.13 -0.54 -2.80
CA ALA A 45 -0.84 -0.70 -4.22
C ALA A 45 -2.11 -0.58 -5.08
N LEU A 46 -3.25 -1.12 -4.62
CA LEU A 46 -4.54 -0.96 -5.30
C LEU A 46 -5.02 0.48 -5.28
N ILE A 47 -4.88 1.17 -4.13
CA ILE A 47 -5.17 2.62 -4.01
C ILE A 47 -4.33 3.41 -5.00
N ARG A 48 -3.03 3.07 -5.13
CA ARG A 48 -2.11 3.70 -6.08
C ARG A 48 -2.50 3.44 -7.54
N LEU A 49 -3.11 2.31 -7.85
CA LEU A 49 -3.68 2.01 -9.18
C LEU A 49 -4.99 2.75 -9.46
N GLY A 50 -5.47 3.60 -8.53
CA GLY A 50 -6.73 4.34 -8.63
C GLY A 50 -7.93 3.61 -8.01
N ILE A 51 -7.72 2.46 -7.38
CA ILE A 51 -8.78 1.70 -6.70
C ILE A 51 -8.81 2.11 -5.22
N THR A 52 -9.58 3.15 -4.93
CA THR A 52 -9.71 3.73 -3.58
C THR A 52 -10.88 3.17 -2.77
N ASP A 53 -11.82 2.51 -3.45
CA ASP A 53 -13.03 1.97 -2.85
C ASP A 53 -12.70 0.74 -2.00
N SER A 54 -13.00 0.82 -0.70
CA SER A 54 -12.71 -0.25 0.25
C SER A 54 -13.40 -1.58 -0.11
N ALA A 55 -14.60 -1.55 -0.70
CA ALA A 55 -15.32 -2.75 -1.10
C ALA A 55 -14.67 -3.42 -2.32
N LYS A 56 -14.22 -2.63 -3.31
CA LYS A 56 -13.42 -3.15 -4.43
C LYS A 56 -12.13 -3.78 -3.93
N ILE A 57 -11.36 -3.08 -3.10
CA ILE A 57 -10.11 -3.59 -2.53
C ILE A 57 -10.36 -4.91 -1.79
N ALA A 58 -11.39 -4.95 -0.94
CA ALA A 58 -11.81 -6.15 -0.22
C ALA A 58 -12.09 -7.31 -1.17
N GLY A 59 -12.84 -7.07 -2.26
CA GLY A 59 -13.11 -8.05 -3.31
C GLY A 59 -11.84 -8.54 -4.02
N PHE A 60 -10.92 -7.63 -4.38
CA PHE A 60 -9.65 -7.97 -5.04
C PHE A 60 -8.75 -8.85 -4.16
N LEU A 61 -8.67 -8.51 -2.87
CA LEU A 61 -7.83 -9.24 -1.91
C LEU A 61 -8.54 -10.42 -1.25
N ARG A 62 -9.83 -10.62 -1.53
CA ARG A 62 -10.71 -11.60 -0.88
C ARG A 62 -10.73 -11.47 0.65
N TYR A 63 -10.67 -10.23 1.13
CA TYR A 63 -10.84 -9.89 2.53
C TYR A 63 -12.21 -9.26 2.78
N SER A 64 -12.59 -9.17 4.05
CA SER A 64 -13.78 -8.42 4.45
C SER A 64 -13.49 -6.92 4.37
N ILE A 65 -14.54 -6.14 4.06
CA ILE A 65 -14.46 -4.67 4.04
C ILE A 65 -13.95 -4.12 5.38
N THR A 66 -14.41 -4.70 6.50
CA THR A 66 -13.93 -4.37 7.86
C THR A 66 -12.42 -4.52 8.00
N THR A 67 -11.86 -5.61 7.47
CA THR A 67 -10.41 -5.85 7.48
C THR A 67 -9.66 -4.75 6.74
N ILE A 68 -10.18 -4.31 5.58
CA ILE A 68 -9.59 -3.19 4.83
C ILE A 68 -9.62 -1.89 5.64
N TYR A 69 -10.75 -1.57 6.29
CA TYR A 69 -10.85 -0.40 7.17
C TYR A 69 -9.86 -0.45 8.33
N THR A 70 -9.72 -1.61 8.97
CA THR A 70 -8.75 -1.82 10.06
C THR A 70 -7.34 -1.56 9.57
N TYR A 71 -6.93 -2.12 8.43
CA TYR A 71 -5.59 -1.89 7.88
C TYR A 71 -5.35 -0.43 7.48
N ARG A 72 -6.30 0.22 6.81
CA ARG A 72 -6.19 1.65 6.45
C ARG A 72 -6.04 2.52 7.70
N SER A 73 -6.91 2.33 8.70
CA SER A 73 -6.88 3.09 9.95
C SER A 73 -5.58 2.84 10.73
N LYS A 74 -5.14 1.59 10.83
CA LYS A 74 -3.91 1.20 11.51
C LYS A 74 -2.71 1.91 10.89
N LEU A 75 -2.55 1.85 9.57
CA LEU A 75 -1.42 2.50 8.89
C LEU A 75 -1.51 4.02 8.90
N LYS A 76 -2.71 4.57 8.70
CA LYS A 76 -2.92 6.01 8.84
C LYS A 76 -2.49 6.51 10.22
N ASN A 77 -2.86 5.83 11.30
CA ASN A 77 -2.45 6.21 12.66
C ASN A 77 -0.94 6.08 12.91
N ARG A 78 -0.29 5.10 12.26
CA ARG A 78 1.15 4.87 12.36
C ARG A 78 1.96 5.80 11.46
N SER A 79 1.35 6.36 10.43
CA SER A 79 2.04 7.24 9.48
C SER A 79 2.43 8.58 10.09
N LEU A 80 3.49 9.15 9.53
CA LEU A 80 3.95 10.50 9.83
C LEU A 80 2.96 11.57 9.32
N CYS A 81 2.15 11.24 8.31
CA CYS A 81 1.24 12.16 7.64
C CYS A 81 -0.21 11.65 7.68
N ARG A 82 -0.83 11.62 8.87
CA ARG A 82 -2.15 11.00 9.08
C ARG A 82 -3.28 11.60 8.24
N ASP A 83 -3.26 12.92 8.03
CA ASP A 83 -4.32 13.63 7.32
C ASP A 83 -4.27 13.41 5.80
N ASN A 84 -3.06 13.29 5.23
CA ASN A 84 -2.86 13.14 3.78
C ASN A 84 -2.24 11.80 3.38
N PHE A 85 -2.20 10.80 4.27
CA PHE A 85 -1.48 9.55 4.05
C PHE A 85 -1.81 8.89 2.71
N GLU A 86 -3.10 8.78 2.40
CA GLU A 86 -3.56 8.10 1.20
C GLU A 86 -3.24 8.88 -0.08
N GLU A 87 -3.26 10.21 0.00
CA GLU A 87 -2.85 11.09 -1.10
C GLU A 87 -1.34 10.98 -1.36
N GLU A 88 -0.54 10.97 -0.30
CA GLU A 88 0.91 10.75 -0.40
C GLU A 88 1.20 9.39 -1.02
N VAL A 89 0.47 8.35 -0.62
CA VAL A 89 0.59 7.02 -1.23
C VAL A 89 0.24 7.03 -2.72
N MET A 90 -0.78 7.79 -3.15
CA MET A 90 -1.09 7.93 -4.57
C MET A 90 -0.01 8.65 -5.38
N LYS A 91 0.75 9.55 -4.74
CA LYS A 91 1.87 10.26 -5.38
C LYS A 91 3.12 9.38 -5.51
N ILE A 92 3.24 8.30 -4.73
CA ILE A 92 4.40 7.39 -4.78
C ILE A 92 4.60 6.83 -6.17
N GLY A 93 5.78 7.04 -6.76
CA GLY A 93 6.12 6.50 -8.07
C GLY A 93 5.36 7.16 -9.23
N SER A 94 4.64 8.25 -9.00
CA SER A 94 4.34 9.18 -10.08
C SER A 94 5.69 9.72 -10.58
N PHE A 95 6.12 9.29 -11.76
CA PHE A 95 7.17 9.99 -12.49
C PHE A 95 6.65 11.42 -12.72
N ALA A 96 7.08 12.35 -11.87
CA ALA A 96 7.20 13.72 -12.32
C ALA A 96 8.33 13.67 -13.36
N GLY A 97 7.95 13.71 -14.62
CA GLY A 97 8.86 14.12 -15.69
C GLY A 97 9.30 15.56 -15.49
#